data_AF-A0A2A2E9E4-F1
#
_entry.id   AF-A0A2A2E9E4-F1
#
_cell.length_a   1.000
_cell.length_b   1.000
_cell.length_c   1.000
_cell.angle_alpha   90.00
_cell.angle_beta   90.00
_cell.angle_gamma   90.00
#
_symmetry.space_group_name_H-M   'P 1'
#
loop_
_entity.id
_entity.type
_entity.pdbx_description
1 polymer ?
#
loop_
_entity_poly.entity_id
_entity_poly.type
_entity_poly.pdbx_seq_one_letter_code
_entity_poly.pdbx_strand_id
1 'polypeptide(L)'
;MQQYGFGRLMRGMIGSSLVWGGLLAAVAVAVLVFLLSQVQAVNWREHYEIRDAIRELQELDMQLNVRLLMARQELPQEEHAIAGVQARIRETEDRVFGDIKASGTSPADPARLGHGDEAALVLEYYGAKSKKQELIEQFLSLNATLKDTVDQAVFELNRLSGHSAAMETQANALRLLLFLYLHDGSEDSAKKLQDRLDGLSQDSAARADNDTFKLVEALGANILYILQQLPNRDAALLGIVNAPTSTLSDILNAYTQRYSDIFRRAEIYRLALIAYAAMLLLVLLVLALRLRHSYATLEHQVGERTQQLAKAYDELKQSQLQMMQTEKMASL
;
A
#
# COMPACT_ATOMS: atom_id res chain seq x y z
N MET A 1 30.61 30.91 79.05
CA MET A 1 30.12 31.34 77.71
C MET A 1 30.72 30.42 76.65
N GLN A 2 30.03 29.34 76.28
CA GLN A 2 30.27 28.55 75.06
C GLN A 2 29.17 27.48 75.02
N GLN A 3 28.17 27.63 74.15
CA GLN A 3 27.31 26.57 73.61
C GLN A 3 26.17 27.21 72.80
N TYR A 4 26.41 27.56 71.54
CA TYR A 4 25.37 27.70 70.51
C TYR A 4 26.01 27.55 69.13
N GLY A 5 26.04 26.33 68.59
CA GLY A 5 26.70 26.08 67.32
C GLY A 5 26.55 24.67 66.76
N PHE A 6 25.36 24.06 66.83
CA PHE A 6 25.13 22.74 66.19
C PHE A 6 23.81 22.62 65.41
N GLY A 7 22.97 23.67 65.37
CA GLY A 7 21.64 23.59 64.77
C GLY A 7 21.52 23.91 63.27
N ARG A 8 22.61 24.27 62.58
CA ARG A 8 22.51 24.88 61.23
C ARG A 8 22.97 24.00 60.06
N LEU A 9 23.49 22.79 60.30
CA LEU A 9 23.99 21.91 59.23
C LEU A 9 22.99 20.85 58.72
N MET A 10 21.88 20.57 59.41
CA MET A 10 20.91 19.57 58.94
C MET A 10 19.79 20.11 58.02
N ARG A 11 19.61 21.43 57.87
CA ARG A 11 18.58 21.98 56.97
C ARG A 11 18.99 22.05 55.50
N GLY A 12 20.28 21.89 55.17
CA GLY A 12 20.80 21.94 53.80
C GLY A 12 20.65 20.63 53.00
N MET A 13 20.50 19.47 53.65
CA MET A 13 20.42 18.18 52.96
C MET A 13 19.02 17.79 52.49
N ILE A 14 17.96 18.40 53.05
CA ILE A 14 16.57 18.08 52.68
C ILE A 14 16.14 18.85 51.41
N GLY A 15 16.72 20.04 51.17
CA GLY A 15 16.43 20.84 49.98
C GLY A 15 17.06 20.29 48.70
N SER A 16 18.28 19.76 48.76
CA SER A 16 18.96 19.22 47.58
C SER A 16 18.35 17.89 47.12
N SER A 17 17.93 17.01 48.04
CA SER A 17 17.31 15.73 47.70
C SER A 17 15.98 15.89 46.93
N LEU A 18 15.24 16.96 47.20
CA LEU A 18 13.96 17.24 46.51
C LEU A 18 14.19 17.70 45.06
N VAL A 19 15.22 18.54 44.84
CA VAL A 19 15.59 19.03 43.50
C VAL A 19 16.14 17.90 42.63
N TRP A 20 17.00 17.04 43.18
CA TRP A 20 17.51 15.86 42.47
C TRP A 20 16.39 14.85 42.15
N GLY A 21 15.41 14.69 43.05
CA GLY A 21 14.24 13.83 42.80
C GLY A 21 13.36 14.35 41.67
N GLY A 22 13.10 15.65 41.61
CA GLY A 22 12.34 16.27 40.52
C GLY A 22 13.04 16.14 39.17
N LEU A 23 14.37 16.29 39.14
CA LEU A 23 15.16 16.17 37.91
C LEU A 23 15.17 14.73 37.37
N LEU A 24 15.30 13.73 38.26
CA LEU A 24 15.17 12.31 37.89
C LEU A 24 13.79 11.99 37.32
N ALA A 25 12.72 12.52 37.92
CA ALA A 25 11.36 12.32 37.41
C ALA A 25 11.17 12.96 36.02
N ALA A 26 11.71 14.17 35.79
CA ALA A 26 11.63 14.83 34.50
C ALA A 26 12.38 14.06 33.39
N VAL A 27 13.59 13.58 33.67
CA VAL A 27 14.34 12.71 32.76
C VAL A 27 13.54 11.45 32.46
N ALA A 28 12.91 10.87 33.49
CA ALA A 28 12.18 9.64 33.32
C ALA A 28 10.96 9.78 32.41
N VAL A 29 10.24 10.90 32.53
CA VAL A 29 9.11 11.25 31.65
C VAL A 29 9.60 11.53 30.22
N ALA A 30 10.72 12.24 30.07
CA ALA A 30 11.28 12.54 28.75
C ALA A 30 11.64 11.26 27.97
N VAL A 31 12.28 10.29 28.64
CA VAL A 31 12.60 8.97 28.05
C VAL A 31 11.33 8.23 27.66
N LEU A 32 10.29 8.26 28.50
CA LEU A 32 9.02 7.59 28.23
C LEU A 32 8.30 8.21 27.02
N VAL A 33 8.25 9.55 26.93
CA VAL A 33 7.68 10.27 25.79
C VAL A 33 8.45 9.96 24.50
N PHE A 34 9.79 9.92 24.57
CA PHE A 34 10.63 9.57 23.42
C PHE A 34 10.41 8.12 22.94
N LEU A 35 10.31 7.15 23.86
CA LEU A 35 10.03 5.77 23.49
C LEU A 35 8.62 5.61 22.92
N LEU A 36 7.63 6.32 23.47
CA LEU A 36 6.27 6.32 22.93
C LEU A 36 6.21 6.90 21.52
N SER A 37 6.93 8.00 21.25
CA SER A 37 6.94 8.61 19.91
C SER A 37 7.55 7.67 18.86
N GLN A 38 8.61 6.94 19.21
CA GLN A 38 9.22 5.95 18.32
C GLN A 38 8.31 4.74 18.03
N VAL A 39 7.49 4.32 18.99
CA VAL A 39 6.54 3.21 18.81
C VAL A 39 5.31 3.64 18.00
N GLN A 40 4.85 4.88 18.15
CA GLN A 40 3.70 5.43 17.42
C GLN A 40 4.03 5.84 15.98
N ALA A 41 5.32 5.96 15.62
CA ALA A 41 5.74 6.33 14.27
C ALA A 41 5.41 5.28 13.18
N VAL A 42 4.91 4.10 13.56
CA VAL A 42 4.57 3.02 12.63
C VAL A 42 3.06 2.99 12.35
N ASN A 43 2.68 3.46 11.16
CA ASN A 43 1.29 3.44 10.70
C ASN A 43 0.96 2.12 9.99
N TRP A 44 0.59 1.09 10.75
CA TRP A 44 0.20 -0.22 10.22
C TRP A 44 -0.89 -0.16 9.16
N ARG A 45 -1.85 0.75 9.35
CA ARG A 45 -3.00 0.89 8.46
C ARG A 45 -2.55 1.27 7.04
N GLU A 46 -1.64 2.22 6.96
CA GLU A 46 -1.09 2.69 5.69
C GLU A 46 -0.27 1.61 4.98
N HIS A 47 0.48 0.79 5.74
CA HIS A 47 1.19 -0.37 5.17
C HIS A 47 0.26 -1.36 4.48
N TYR A 48 -0.84 -1.74 5.16
CA TYR A 48 -1.82 -2.65 4.59
C TYR A 48 -2.54 -2.00 3.39
N GLU A 49 -2.93 -0.74 3.50
CA GLU A 49 -3.58 -0.01 2.40
C GLU A 49 -2.70 0.04 1.14
N ILE A 50 -1.40 0.33 1.25
CA ILE A 50 -0.47 0.36 0.11
C ILE A 50 -0.26 -1.04 -0.47
N ARG A 51 0.01 -2.03 0.39
CA ARG A 51 0.24 -3.42 -0.05
C ARG A 51 -0.97 -3.99 -0.77
N ASP A 52 -2.16 -3.78 -0.23
CA ASP A 52 -3.40 -4.30 -0.79
C ASP A 52 -3.74 -3.59 -2.09
N ALA A 53 -3.49 -2.28 -2.18
CA ALA A 53 -3.69 -1.55 -3.41
C ALA A 53 -2.69 -1.93 -4.53
N ILE A 54 -1.41 -2.19 -4.22
CA ILE A 54 -0.45 -2.71 -5.23
C ILE A 54 -0.88 -4.10 -5.73
N ARG A 55 -1.39 -4.95 -4.83
CA ARG A 55 -1.94 -6.26 -5.22
C ARG A 55 -3.20 -6.14 -6.06
N GLU A 56 -4.07 -5.20 -5.72
CA GLU A 56 -5.25 -4.88 -6.53
C GLU A 56 -4.83 -4.43 -7.94
N LEU A 57 -3.78 -3.60 -8.07
CA LEU A 57 -3.24 -3.24 -9.38
C LEU A 57 -2.75 -4.45 -10.18
N GLN A 58 -2.04 -5.39 -9.55
CA GLN A 58 -1.61 -6.62 -10.21
C GLN A 58 -2.80 -7.47 -10.66
N GLU A 59 -3.84 -7.59 -9.83
CA GLU A 59 -5.05 -8.32 -10.19
C GLU A 59 -5.78 -7.65 -11.36
N LEU A 60 -5.95 -6.33 -11.30
CA LEU A 60 -6.57 -5.55 -12.38
C LEU A 60 -5.77 -5.66 -13.68
N ASP A 61 -4.44 -5.69 -13.62
CA ASP A 61 -3.58 -5.88 -14.79
C ASP A 61 -3.80 -7.25 -15.45
N MET A 62 -3.89 -8.32 -14.64
CA MET A 62 -4.23 -9.66 -15.14
C MET A 62 -5.64 -9.69 -15.73
N GLN A 63 -6.63 -9.10 -15.06
CA GLN A 63 -8.00 -9.02 -15.54
C GLN A 63 -8.07 -8.28 -16.89
N LEU A 64 -7.33 -7.19 -17.03
CA LEU A 64 -7.22 -6.44 -18.28
C LEU A 64 -6.64 -7.31 -19.40
N ASN A 65 -5.55 -8.03 -19.14
CA ASN A 65 -4.94 -8.93 -20.12
C ASN A 65 -5.93 -10.03 -20.57
N VAL A 66 -6.66 -10.65 -19.64
CA VAL A 66 -7.68 -11.67 -19.96
C VAL A 66 -8.79 -11.08 -20.81
N ARG A 67 -9.30 -9.89 -20.47
CA ARG A 67 -10.35 -9.22 -21.25
C ARG A 67 -9.89 -8.84 -22.65
N LEU A 68 -8.64 -8.41 -22.82
CA LEU A 68 -8.08 -8.13 -24.15
C LEU A 68 -7.96 -9.41 -25.00
N LEU A 69 -7.58 -10.53 -24.40
CA LEU A 69 -7.60 -11.84 -25.07
C LEU A 69 -9.03 -12.26 -25.46
N MET A 70 -10.03 -11.95 -24.62
CA MET A 70 -11.44 -12.20 -24.93
C MET A 70 -11.96 -11.26 -26.04
N ALA A 71 -11.54 -9.99 -26.05
CA ALA A 71 -11.89 -9.03 -27.09
C ALA A 71 -11.33 -9.43 -28.47
N ARG A 72 -10.18 -10.13 -28.53
CA ARG A 72 -9.66 -10.75 -29.75
C ARG A 72 -10.63 -11.79 -30.33
N GLN A 73 -11.42 -12.46 -29.49
CA GLN A 73 -12.43 -13.45 -29.90
C GLN A 73 -13.81 -12.82 -30.17
N GLU A 74 -13.86 -11.50 -30.39
CA GLU A 74 -15.03 -10.76 -30.86
C GLU A 74 -16.25 -10.77 -29.92
N LEU A 75 -16.04 -10.93 -28.60
CA LEU A 75 -17.11 -10.80 -27.61
C LEU A 75 -17.52 -9.31 -27.44
N PRO A 76 -18.69 -8.87 -27.93
CA PRO A 76 -19.03 -7.44 -28.02
C PRO A 76 -19.15 -6.71 -26.68
N GLN A 77 -19.29 -7.46 -25.58
CA GLN A 77 -19.41 -6.89 -24.22
C GLN A 77 -18.05 -6.51 -23.61
N GLU A 78 -16.93 -6.93 -24.20
CA GLU A 78 -15.61 -6.78 -23.57
C GLU A 78 -15.00 -5.39 -23.73
N GLU A 79 -15.33 -4.62 -24.77
CA GLU A 79 -14.78 -3.25 -24.96
C GLU A 79 -15.16 -2.31 -23.81
N HIS A 80 -16.44 -2.31 -23.41
CA HIS A 80 -16.90 -1.53 -22.26
C HIS A 80 -16.27 -2.03 -20.95
N ALA A 81 -16.05 -3.34 -20.84
CA ALA A 81 -15.47 -3.93 -19.65
C ALA A 81 -13.97 -3.61 -19.51
N ILE A 82 -13.24 -3.51 -20.63
CA ILE A 82 -11.84 -3.04 -20.68
C ILE A 82 -11.75 -1.60 -20.17
N ALA A 83 -12.63 -0.71 -20.64
CA ALA A 83 -12.67 0.68 -20.16
C ALA A 83 -12.94 0.76 -18.64
N GLY A 84 -13.83 -0.09 -18.13
CA GLY A 84 -14.11 -0.19 -16.69
C GLY A 84 -12.89 -0.64 -15.87
N VAL A 85 -12.15 -1.64 -16.34
CA VAL A 85 -10.90 -2.07 -15.66
C VAL A 85 -9.84 -0.98 -15.72
N GLN A 86 -9.66 -0.30 -16.86
CA GLN A 86 -8.72 0.83 -16.98
C GLN A 86 -9.07 1.98 -16.02
N ALA A 87 -10.35 2.28 -15.82
CA ALA A 87 -10.79 3.29 -14.85
C ALA A 87 -10.41 2.90 -13.41
N ARG A 88 -10.62 1.63 -13.02
CA ARG A 88 -10.24 1.11 -11.70
C ARG A 88 -8.73 1.11 -11.48
N ILE A 89 -7.95 0.81 -12.52
CA ILE A 89 -6.48 0.92 -12.46
C ILE A 89 -6.10 2.37 -12.14
N ARG A 90 -6.64 3.35 -12.88
CA ARG A 90 -6.36 4.78 -12.63
C ARG A 90 -6.74 5.22 -11.23
N GLU A 91 -7.93 4.84 -10.75
CA GLU A 91 -8.38 5.14 -9.39
C GLU A 91 -7.45 4.56 -8.32
N THR A 92 -7.05 3.30 -8.49
CA THR A 92 -6.15 2.61 -7.56
C THR A 92 -4.76 3.22 -7.57
N GLU A 93 -4.26 3.60 -8.74
CA GLU A 93 -2.98 4.30 -8.86
C GLU A 93 -3.02 5.69 -8.24
N ASP A 94 -4.07 6.48 -8.47
CA ASP A 94 -4.18 7.81 -7.86
C ASP A 94 -4.26 7.69 -6.32
N ARG A 95 -4.86 6.60 -5.80
CA ARG A 95 -4.88 6.29 -4.36
C ARG A 95 -3.50 5.95 -3.79
N VAL A 96 -2.63 5.27 -4.54
CA VAL A 96 -1.31 4.78 -4.04
C VAL A 96 -0.17 5.74 -4.38
N PHE A 97 -0.19 6.27 -5.59
CA PHE A 97 0.90 7.03 -6.20
C PHE A 97 0.54 8.52 -6.43
N GLY A 98 -0.69 8.95 -6.09
CA GLY A 98 -1.14 10.33 -6.32
C GLY A 98 -0.21 11.39 -5.74
N ASP A 99 0.33 11.15 -4.55
CA ASP A 99 1.27 12.07 -3.88
C ASP A 99 2.64 12.15 -4.58
N ILE A 100 3.08 11.06 -5.22
CA ILE A 100 4.34 11.00 -5.98
C ILE A 100 4.17 11.75 -7.31
N LYS A 101 3.02 11.56 -7.96
CA LYS A 101 2.68 12.20 -9.23
C LYS A 101 2.58 13.72 -9.11
N ALA A 102 2.04 14.23 -8.00
CA ALA A 102 1.88 15.66 -7.74
C ALA A 102 3.18 16.36 -7.34
N SER A 103 4.13 15.64 -6.71
CA SER A 103 5.35 16.24 -6.17
C SER A 103 6.49 16.34 -7.18
N GLY A 104 6.48 15.58 -8.28
CA GLY A 104 7.50 15.62 -9.35
C GLY A 104 8.90 15.15 -8.92
N THR A 105 9.20 15.19 -7.63
CA THR A 105 10.39 14.70 -6.93
C THR A 105 10.03 14.61 -5.45
N SER A 106 10.02 13.38 -4.91
CA SER A 106 9.84 13.04 -3.48
C SER A 106 8.50 13.46 -2.84
N PRO A 107 7.71 12.52 -2.29
CA PRO A 107 6.53 12.85 -1.49
C PRO A 107 6.90 13.72 -0.29
N ALA A 108 5.98 14.61 0.08
CA ALA A 108 6.04 15.42 1.29
C ALA A 108 5.85 14.59 2.58
N ASP A 109 5.60 13.28 2.47
CA ASP A 109 5.45 12.36 3.59
C ASP A 109 6.43 11.17 3.47
N PRO A 110 7.41 11.03 4.37
CA PRO A 110 8.41 9.97 4.33
C PRO A 110 7.85 8.54 4.45
N ALA A 111 6.56 8.38 4.78
CA ALA A 111 5.93 7.09 5.06
C ALA A 111 5.35 6.35 3.84
N ARG A 112 4.90 7.07 2.79
CA ARG A 112 4.10 6.47 1.70
C ARG A 112 4.92 5.64 0.72
N LEU A 113 5.58 6.25 -0.27
CA LEU A 113 6.39 5.60 -1.30
C LEU A 113 7.23 6.72 -1.92
N GLY A 114 8.50 6.88 -1.55
CA GLY A 114 9.14 8.18 -1.80
C GLY A 114 10.62 8.34 -1.51
N HIS A 115 11.32 7.28 -1.12
CA HIS A 115 12.70 7.40 -0.66
C HIS A 115 13.60 6.37 -1.32
N GLY A 116 14.60 6.85 -2.06
CA GLY A 116 15.58 5.98 -2.71
C GLY A 116 14.96 5.19 -3.87
N ASP A 117 15.18 3.88 -3.87
CA ASP A 117 14.96 3.02 -5.03
C ASP A 117 13.48 2.89 -5.43
N GLU A 118 12.50 3.06 -4.51
CA GLU A 118 11.09 2.85 -4.89
C GLU A 118 10.55 3.98 -5.78
N ALA A 119 11.06 5.21 -5.66
CA ALA A 119 10.64 6.31 -6.53
C ALA A 119 11.10 6.07 -7.98
N ALA A 120 12.29 5.49 -8.16
CA ALA A 120 12.79 5.08 -9.47
C ALA A 120 11.94 3.96 -10.07
N LEU A 121 11.58 2.95 -9.27
CA LEU A 121 10.70 1.86 -9.69
C LEU A 121 9.29 2.35 -10.05
N VAL A 122 8.74 3.33 -9.32
CA VAL A 122 7.45 3.96 -9.66
C VAL A 122 7.53 4.71 -10.99
N LEU A 123 8.63 5.43 -11.25
CA LEU A 123 8.84 6.11 -12.54
C LEU A 123 8.97 5.11 -13.70
N GLU A 124 9.70 4.01 -13.49
CA GLU A 124 9.80 2.90 -14.43
C GLU A 124 8.42 2.28 -14.70
N TYR A 125 7.63 2.04 -13.65
CA TYR A 125 6.26 1.56 -13.77
C TYR A 125 5.40 2.51 -14.64
N TYR A 126 5.47 3.82 -14.44
CA TYR A 126 4.73 4.78 -15.28
C TYR A 126 5.19 4.76 -16.74
N GLY A 127 6.50 4.60 -17.00
CA GLY A 127 7.03 4.43 -18.34
C GLY A 127 6.51 3.16 -19.02
N ALA A 128 6.59 2.02 -18.33
CA ALA A 128 6.08 0.74 -18.80
C ALA A 128 4.56 0.79 -19.06
N LYS A 129 3.81 1.41 -18.15
CA LYS A 129 2.37 1.61 -18.26
C LYS A 129 2.01 2.47 -19.46
N SER A 130 2.69 3.59 -19.69
CA SER A 130 2.40 4.46 -20.85
C SER A 130 2.57 3.68 -22.16
N LYS A 131 3.62 2.87 -22.25
CA LYS A 131 3.84 2.00 -23.40
C LYS A 131 2.74 0.93 -23.53
N LYS A 132 2.31 0.33 -22.42
CA LYS A 132 1.19 -0.62 -22.40
C LYS A 132 -0.12 0.04 -22.86
N GLN A 133 -0.39 1.27 -22.44
CA GLN A 133 -1.58 2.03 -22.83
C GLN A 133 -1.60 2.30 -24.34
N GLU A 134 -0.47 2.72 -24.92
CA GLU A 134 -0.34 2.90 -26.37
C GLU A 134 -0.64 1.61 -27.14
N LEU A 135 -0.09 0.48 -26.68
CA LEU A 135 -0.35 -0.83 -27.28
C LEU A 135 -1.83 -1.25 -27.15
N ILE A 136 -2.49 -0.94 -26.03
CA ILE A 136 -3.93 -1.22 -25.85
C ILE A 136 -4.76 -0.39 -26.82
N GLU A 137 -4.47 0.91 -26.96
CA GLU A 137 -5.18 1.79 -27.89
C GLU A 137 -4.98 1.34 -29.34
N GLN A 138 -3.74 0.98 -29.70
CA GLN A 138 -3.42 0.40 -31.01
C GLN A 138 -4.20 -0.91 -31.24
N PHE A 139 -4.19 -1.82 -30.27
CA PHE A 139 -4.93 -3.08 -30.36
C PHE A 139 -6.42 -2.85 -30.54
N LEU A 140 -7.05 -2.01 -29.72
CA LEU A 140 -8.49 -1.73 -29.80
C LEU A 140 -8.87 -1.10 -31.14
N SER A 141 -8.08 -0.13 -31.61
CA SER A 141 -8.30 0.50 -32.92
C SER A 141 -8.18 -0.52 -34.04
N LEU A 142 -7.11 -1.33 -34.06
CA LEU A 142 -6.91 -2.35 -35.09
C LEU A 142 -7.99 -3.43 -35.03
N ASN A 143 -8.41 -3.85 -33.84
CA ASN A 143 -9.44 -4.86 -33.66
C ASN A 143 -10.80 -4.37 -34.16
N ALA A 144 -11.17 -3.12 -33.85
CA ALA A 144 -12.41 -2.53 -34.34
C ALA A 144 -12.42 -2.39 -35.87
N THR A 145 -11.33 -1.88 -36.46
CA THR A 145 -11.24 -1.74 -37.93
C THR A 145 -11.18 -3.08 -38.64
N LEU A 146 -10.44 -4.06 -38.11
CA LEU A 146 -10.40 -5.42 -38.66
C LEU A 146 -11.79 -6.06 -38.63
N LYS A 147 -12.53 -5.91 -37.53
CA LYS A 147 -13.89 -6.42 -37.41
C LYS A 147 -14.81 -5.85 -38.48
N ASP A 148 -14.85 -4.54 -38.64
CA ASP A 148 -15.65 -3.89 -39.69
C ASP A 148 -15.23 -4.35 -41.10
N THR A 149 -13.92 -4.49 -41.33
CA THR A 149 -13.40 -4.98 -42.62
C THR A 149 -13.78 -6.44 -42.88
N VAL A 150 -13.78 -7.30 -41.85
CA VAL A 150 -14.21 -8.70 -41.95
C VAL A 150 -15.71 -8.77 -42.23
N ASP A 151 -16.53 -8.00 -41.52
CA ASP A 151 -17.97 -7.95 -41.74
C ASP A 151 -18.30 -7.50 -43.18
N GLN A 152 -17.58 -6.49 -43.69
CA GLN A 152 -17.68 -6.05 -45.08
C GLN A 152 -17.22 -7.11 -46.07
N ALA A 153 -16.10 -7.80 -45.81
CA ALA A 153 -15.64 -8.91 -46.67
C ALA A 153 -16.67 -10.05 -46.71
N VAL A 154 -17.25 -10.42 -45.57
CA VAL A 154 -18.31 -11.43 -45.49
C VAL A 154 -19.57 -10.98 -46.24
N PHE A 155 -19.94 -9.71 -46.12
CA PHE A 155 -21.05 -9.13 -46.88
C PHE A 155 -20.83 -9.24 -48.40
N GLU A 156 -19.64 -8.86 -48.89
CA GLU A 156 -19.31 -8.97 -50.31
C GLU A 156 -19.24 -10.43 -50.78
N LEU A 157 -18.73 -11.35 -49.94
CA LEU A 157 -18.78 -12.80 -50.22
C LEU A 157 -20.22 -13.30 -50.36
N ASN A 158 -21.15 -12.84 -49.52
CA ASN A 158 -22.56 -13.21 -49.60
C ASN A 158 -23.22 -12.68 -50.89
N ARG A 159 -22.86 -11.47 -51.32
CA ARG A 159 -23.31 -10.91 -52.60
C ARG A 159 -22.76 -11.70 -53.77
N LEU A 160 -21.50 -12.08 -53.73
CA LEU A 160 -20.86 -12.92 -54.76
C LEU A 160 -21.57 -14.29 -54.86
N SER A 161 -21.90 -14.92 -53.73
CA SER A 161 -22.66 -16.17 -53.70
C SER A 161 -24.00 -16.08 -54.43
N GLY A 162 -24.66 -14.92 -54.41
CA GLY A 162 -25.95 -14.71 -55.08
C GLY A 162 -25.89 -14.59 -56.60
N HIS A 163 -24.70 -14.46 -57.21
CA HIS A 163 -24.57 -14.23 -58.66
C HIS A 163 -24.68 -15.51 -59.50
N SER A 164 -24.07 -16.62 -59.05
CA SER A 164 -24.14 -17.91 -59.75
C SER A 164 -23.67 -19.07 -58.86
N ALA A 165 -24.06 -20.31 -59.18
CA ALA A 165 -23.60 -21.50 -58.45
C ALA A 165 -22.06 -21.67 -58.46
N ALA A 166 -21.41 -21.25 -59.55
CA ALA A 166 -19.94 -21.25 -59.63
C ALA A 166 -19.33 -20.23 -58.65
N MET A 167 -19.92 -19.03 -58.56
CA MET A 167 -19.47 -17.99 -57.63
C MET A 167 -19.80 -18.32 -56.17
N GLU A 168 -20.91 -19.01 -55.91
CA GLU A 168 -21.23 -19.55 -54.59
C GLU A 168 -20.14 -20.51 -54.09
N THR A 169 -19.68 -21.42 -54.95
CA THR A 169 -18.60 -22.35 -54.63
C THR A 169 -17.29 -21.61 -54.32
N GLN A 170 -16.97 -20.57 -55.10
CA GLN A 170 -15.78 -19.74 -54.88
C GLN A 170 -15.87 -18.93 -53.58
N ALA A 171 -17.00 -18.29 -53.33
CA ALA A 171 -17.25 -17.51 -52.12
C ALA A 171 -17.20 -18.38 -50.86
N ASN A 172 -17.77 -19.58 -50.89
CA ASN A 172 -17.72 -20.51 -49.77
C ASN A 172 -16.29 -20.97 -49.46
N ALA A 173 -15.48 -21.24 -50.49
CA ALA A 173 -14.07 -21.58 -50.32
C ALA A 173 -13.26 -20.43 -49.73
N LEU A 174 -13.47 -19.20 -50.20
CA LEU A 174 -12.84 -18.00 -49.64
C LEU A 174 -13.28 -17.74 -48.20
N ARG A 175 -14.56 -17.93 -47.87
CA ARG A 175 -15.08 -17.76 -46.50
C ARG A 175 -14.39 -18.72 -45.54
N LEU A 176 -14.17 -19.97 -45.93
CA LEU A 176 -13.46 -20.96 -45.12
C LEU A 176 -11.99 -20.56 -44.91
N LEU A 177 -11.30 -20.14 -45.98
CA LEU A 177 -9.90 -19.70 -45.89
C LEU A 177 -9.75 -18.43 -45.04
N LEU A 178 -10.67 -17.48 -45.18
CA LEU A 178 -10.71 -16.27 -44.37
C LEU A 178 -10.91 -16.63 -42.88
N PHE A 179 -11.87 -17.50 -42.57
CA PHE A 179 -12.09 -17.96 -41.20
C PHE A 179 -10.85 -18.68 -40.63
N LEU A 180 -10.22 -19.55 -41.42
CA LEU A 180 -9.00 -20.25 -41.00
C LEU A 180 -7.88 -19.25 -40.69
N TYR A 181 -7.67 -18.27 -41.56
CA TYR A 181 -6.65 -17.23 -41.38
C TYR A 181 -6.92 -16.34 -40.16
N LEU A 182 -8.17 -15.91 -39.94
CA LEU A 182 -8.53 -15.10 -38.77
C LEU A 182 -8.25 -15.83 -37.45
N HIS A 183 -8.32 -17.16 -37.45
CA HIS A 183 -8.07 -17.98 -36.27
C HIS A 183 -6.59 -18.31 -36.07
N ASP A 184 -5.91 -18.77 -37.12
CA ASP A 184 -4.54 -19.29 -37.04
C ASP A 184 -3.46 -18.22 -37.25
N GLY A 185 -3.75 -17.15 -37.99
CA GLY A 185 -2.82 -16.11 -38.39
C GLY A 185 -1.59 -16.61 -39.16
N SER A 186 -1.64 -17.80 -39.77
CA SER A 186 -0.47 -18.46 -40.34
C SER A 186 -0.11 -17.94 -41.74
N GLU A 187 1.18 -17.91 -42.07
CA GLU A 187 1.66 -17.49 -43.40
C GLU A 187 1.16 -18.43 -44.52
N ASP A 188 0.96 -19.72 -44.21
CA ASP A 188 0.40 -20.70 -45.15
C ASP A 188 -1.08 -20.39 -45.46
N SER A 189 -1.88 -20.09 -44.43
CA SER A 189 -3.28 -19.67 -44.60
C SER A 189 -3.39 -18.32 -45.32
N ALA A 190 -2.50 -17.37 -45.02
CA ALA A 190 -2.40 -16.09 -45.73
C ALA A 190 -2.15 -16.30 -47.22
N LYS A 191 -1.16 -17.14 -47.56
CA LYS A 191 -0.80 -17.45 -48.94
C LYS A 191 -1.95 -18.13 -49.69
N LYS A 192 -2.58 -19.13 -49.08
CA LYS A 192 -3.74 -19.83 -49.68
C LYS A 192 -4.91 -18.88 -49.94
N LEU A 193 -5.16 -17.95 -49.00
CA LEU A 193 -6.21 -16.94 -49.16
C LEU A 193 -5.88 -15.97 -50.30
N GLN A 194 -4.63 -15.50 -50.38
CA GLN A 194 -4.15 -14.62 -51.45
C GLN A 194 -4.18 -15.29 -52.83
N ASP A 195 -3.62 -16.50 -52.96
CA ASP A 195 -3.62 -17.27 -54.22
C ASP A 195 -5.05 -17.49 -54.73
N ARG A 196 -6.00 -17.74 -53.82
CA ARG A 196 -7.41 -17.95 -54.18
C ARG A 196 -8.10 -16.66 -54.61
N LEU A 197 -7.81 -15.55 -53.94
CA LEU A 197 -8.31 -14.23 -54.30
C LEU A 197 -7.79 -13.79 -55.67
N ASP A 198 -6.50 -14.00 -55.94
CA ASP A 198 -5.88 -13.66 -57.22
C ASP A 198 -6.50 -14.47 -58.37
N GLY A 199 -6.74 -15.77 -58.16
CA GLY A 199 -7.46 -16.61 -59.11
C GLY A 199 -8.89 -16.12 -59.38
N LEU A 200 -9.63 -15.72 -58.34
CA LEU A 200 -10.98 -15.17 -58.49
C LEU A 200 -11.00 -13.84 -59.25
N SER A 201 -10.00 -12.99 -59.02
CA SER A 201 -9.83 -11.71 -59.72
C SER A 201 -9.53 -11.90 -61.21
N GLN A 202 -8.69 -12.87 -61.55
CA GLN A 202 -8.42 -13.23 -62.95
C GLN A 202 -9.65 -13.81 -63.65
N ASP A 203 -10.38 -14.70 -62.97
CA ASP A 203 -11.62 -15.31 -63.50
C ASP A 203 -12.73 -14.27 -63.72
N SER A 204 -12.86 -13.28 -62.84
CA SER A 204 -13.87 -12.21 -62.97
C SER A 204 -13.52 -11.26 -64.11
N ALA A 205 -12.25 -10.88 -64.25
CA ALA A 205 -11.76 -10.06 -65.36
C ALA A 205 -11.97 -10.73 -66.73
N ALA A 206 -11.75 -12.05 -66.82
CA ALA A 206 -11.92 -12.81 -68.06
C ALA A 206 -13.38 -12.91 -68.52
N ARG A 207 -14.36 -12.82 -67.60
CA ARG A 207 -15.79 -12.93 -67.89
C ARG A 207 -16.42 -11.63 -68.40
N ALA A 208 -15.71 -10.50 -68.32
CA ALA A 208 -16.18 -9.16 -68.69
C ALA A 208 -17.50 -8.73 -68.01
N ASP A 209 -17.78 -9.29 -66.82
CA ASP A 209 -18.91 -8.88 -65.97
C ASP A 209 -18.47 -7.75 -65.04
N ASN A 210 -18.83 -6.51 -65.41
CA ASN A 210 -18.43 -5.31 -64.68
C ASN A 210 -18.92 -5.27 -63.23
N ASP A 211 -20.06 -5.89 -62.91
CA ASP A 211 -20.61 -5.86 -61.56
C ASP A 211 -19.90 -6.88 -60.67
N THR A 212 -19.72 -8.11 -61.14
CA THR A 212 -18.93 -9.12 -60.44
C THR A 212 -17.47 -8.67 -60.26
N PHE A 213 -16.87 -8.03 -61.26
CA PHE A 213 -15.50 -7.52 -61.17
C PHE A 213 -15.34 -6.50 -60.04
N LYS A 214 -16.25 -5.51 -59.92
CA LYS A 214 -16.21 -4.52 -58.83
C LYS A 214 -16.39 -5.15 -57.45
N LEU A 215 -17.23 -6.17 -57.32
CA LEU A 215 -17.41 -6.91 -56.06
C LEU A 215 -16.12 -7.63 -55.66
N VAL A 216 -15.47 -8.30 -56.63
CA VAL A 216 -14.20 -9.00 -56.38
C VAL A 216 -13.07 -8.02 -56.05
N GLU A 217 -13.04 -6.85 -56.69
CA GLU A 217 -12.08 -5.79 -56.38
C GLU A 217 -12.27 -5.25 -54.94
N ALA A 218 -13.51 -4.93 -54.55
CA ALA A 218 -13.83 -4.48 -53.20
C ALA A 218 -13.50 -5.56 -52.15
N LEU A 219 -13.85 -6.81 -52.42
CA LEU A 219 -13.50 -7.96 -51.59
C LEU A 219 -11.97 -8.11 -51.46
N GLY A 220 -11.25 -7.93 -52.57
CA GLY A 220 -9.80 -8.04 -52.59
C GLY A 220 -9.11 -6.96 -51.77
N ALA A 221 -9.59 -5.72 -51.84
CA ALA A 221 -9.10 -4.63 -51.00
C ALA A 221 -9.29 -4.94 -49.49
N ASN A 222 -10.46 -5.45 -49.11
CA ASN A 222 -10.75 -5.81 -47.72
C ASN A 222 -9.90 -6.99 -47.23
N ILE A 223 -9.76 -8.05 -48.04
CA ILE A 223 -8.90 -9.20 -47.69
C ILE A 223 -7.44 -8.79 -47.58
N LEU A 224 -6.94 -7.96 -48.50
CA LEU A 224 -5.56 -7.47 -48.45
C LEU A 224 -5.31 -6.66 -47.18
N TYR A 225 -6.27 -5.81 -46.78
CA TYR A 225 -6.19 -5.08 -45.52
C TYR A 225 -6.14 -6.03 -44.31
N ILE A 226 -6.98 -7.06 -44.29
CA ILE A 226 -6.98 -8.09 -43.23
C ILE A 226 -5.64 -8.81 -43.17
N LEU A 227 -5.08 -9.23 -44.31
CA LEU A 227 -3.77 -9.87 -44.40
C LEU A 227 -2.65 -9.00 -43.82
N GLN A 228 -2.70 -7.69 -44.07
CA GLN A 228 -1.69 -6.75 -43.59
C GLN A 228 -1.82 -6.41 -42.10
N GLN A 229 -3.05 -6.29 -41.58
CA GLN A 229 -3.29 -5.75 -40.24
C GLN A 229 -3.46 -6.81 -39.15
N LEU A 230 -3.85 -8.04 -39.49
CA LEU A 230 -3.98 -9.14 -38.52
C LEU A 230 -2.67 -9.39 -37.74
N PRO A 231 -1.48 -9.44 -38.40
CA PRO A 231 -0.21 -9.61 -37.68
C PRO A 231 0.10 -8.44 -36.74
N ASN A 232 -0.24 -7.21 -37.14
CA ASN A 232 -0.01 -6.01 -36.33
C ASN A 232 -0.88 -6.02 -35.06
N ARG A 233 -2.15 -6.43 -35.18
CA ARG A 233 -3.05 -6.60 -34.03
C ARG A 233 -2.50 -7.64 -33.05
N ASP A 234 -2.09 -8.80 -33.57
CA ASP A 234 -1.60 -9.89 -32.73
C ASP A 234 -0.23 -9.56 -32.09
N ALA A 235 0.63 -8.82 -32.81
CA ALA A 235 1.87 -8.29 -32.26
C ALA A 235 1.61 -7.26 -31.14
N ALA A 236 0.64 -6.36 -31.31
CA ALA A 236 0.24 -5.42 -30.26
C ALA A 236 -0.26 -6.16 -29.02
N LEU A 237 -1.11 -7.18 -29.19
CA LEU A 237 -1.62 -7.99 -28.08
C LEU A 237 -0.51 -8.75 -27.33
N LEU A 238 0.43 -9.36 -28.06
CA LEU A 238 1.61 -9.98 -27.46
C LEU A 238 2.47 -8.96 -26.70
N GLY A 239 2.61 -7.75 -27.24
CA GLY A 239 3.28 -6.64 -26.57
C GLY A 239 2.61 -6.25 -25.25
N ILE A 240 1.28 -6.27 -25.19
CA ILE A 240 0.52 -5.97 -23.97
C ILE A 240 0.72 -7.06 -22.92
N VAL A 241 0.63 -8.33 -23.31
CA VAL A 241 0.77 -9.48 -22.39
C VAL A 241 2.20 -9.58 -21.84
N ASN A 242 3.20 -9.23 -22.66
CA ASN A 242 4.61 -9.21 -22.26
C ASN A 242 5.05 -7.89 -21.63
N ALA A 243 4.16 -6.90 -21.51
CA ALA A 243 4.48 -5.66 -20.84
C ALA A 243 4.80 -5.96 -19.35
N PRO A 244 5.84 -5.34 -18.78
CA PRO A 244 6.40 -5.80 -17.52
C PRO A 244 5.49 -5.47 -16.32
N THR A 245 4.66 -6.44 -15.91
CA THR A 245 3.96 -6.44 -14.62
C THR A 245 4.93 -6.67 -13.45
N SER A 246 6.17 -7.11 -13.72
CA SER A 246 7.22 -7.33 -12.72
C SER A 246 7.60 -6.07 -11.94
N THR A 247 7.45 -4.89 -12.55
CA THR A 247 7.72 -3.61 -11.90
C THR A 247 6.86 -3.42 -10.64
N LEU A 248 5.59 -3.83 -10.64
CA LEU A 248 4.72 -3.75 -9.45
C LEU A 248 5.18 -4.69 -8.34
N SER A 249 5.67 -5.89 -8.68
CA SER A 249 6.24 -6.80 -7.67
C SER A 249 7.54 -6.26 -7.09
N ASP A 250 8.37 -5.61 -7.91
CA ASP A 250 9.63 -5.02 -7.46
C ASP A 250 9.37 -3.82 -6.54
N ILE A 251 8.39 -2.96 -6.87
CA ILE A 251 7.90 -1.89 -5.99
C ILE A 251 7.42 -2.48 -4.66
N LEU A 252 6.58 -3.52 -4.70
CA LEU A 252 6.06 -4.15 -3.48
C LEU A 252 7.17 -4.76 -2.63
N ASN A 253 8.16 -5.41 -3.26
CA ASN A 253 9.28 -6.04 -2.58
C ASN A 253 10.17 -4.99 -1.92
N ALA A 254 10.56 -3.95 -2.65
CA ALA A 254 11.35 -2.84 -2.12
C ALA A 254 10.63 -2.15 -0.94
N TYR A 255 9.33 -1.87 -1.12
CA TYR A 255 8.49 -1.31 -0.07
C TYR A 255 8.43 -2.20 1.19
N THR A 256 8.17 -3.50 1.00
CA THR A 256 8.05 -4.47 2.10
C THR A 256 9.37 -4.63 2.84
N GLN A 257 10.50 -4.66 2.11
CA GLN A 257 11.83 -4.74 2.69
C GLN A 257 12.12 -3.53 3.58
N ARG A 258 11.87 -2.31 3.10
CA ARG A 258 12.02 -1.09 3.90
C ARG A 258 11.13 -1.12 5.14
N TYR A 259 9.86 -1.49 4.99
CA TYR A 259 8.92 -1.50 6.10
C TYR A 259 9.27 -2.57 7.15
N SER A 260 9.87 -3.69 6.74
CA SER A 260 10.38 -4.71 7.66
C SER A 260 11.48 -4.18 8.60
N ASP A 261 12.35 -3.29 8.10
CA ASP A 261 13.39 -2.64 8.91
C ASP A 261 12.80 -1.64 9.90
N ILE A 262 11.73 -0.94 9.51
CA ILE A 262 10.99 -0.03 10.39
C ILE A 262 10.30 -0.83 11.50
N PHE A 263 9.65 -1.95 11.16
CA PHE A 263 9.03 -2.84 12.14
C PHE A 263 10.04 -3.39 13.14
N ARG A 264 11.20 -3.85 12.66
CA ARG A 264 12.24 -4.40 13.53
C ARG A 264 12.73 -3.36 14.55
N ARG A 265 12.88 -2.10 14.13
CA ARG A 265 13.25 -0.98 15.03
C ARG A 265 12.14 -0.70 16.05
N ALA A 266 10.89 -0.60 15.59
CA ALA A 266 9.76 -0.34 16.47
C ALA A 266 9.57 -1.42 17.55
N GLU A 267 9.79 -2.69 17.20
CA GLU A 267 9.71 -3.80 18.16
C GLU A 267 10.82 -3.72 19.23
N ILE A 268 12.04 -3.34 18.84
CA ILE A 268 13.13 -3.10 19.79
C ILE A 268 12.76 -1.97 20.75
N TYR A 269 12.19 -0.87 20.26
CA TYR A 269 11.73 0.24 21.10
C TYR A 269 10.55 -0.15 22.00
N ARG A 270 9.62 -0.98 21.52
CA ARG A 270 8.52 -1.52 22.32
C ARG A 270 9.04 -2.38 23.47
N LEU A 271 10.00 -3.27 23.21
CA LEU A 271 10.64 -4.08 24.24
C LEU A 271 11.38 -3.20 25.26
N ALA A 272 12.12 -2.20 24.78
CA ALA A 272 12.81 -1.22 25.63
C ALA A 272 11.82 -0.45 26.51
N LEU A 273 10.66 -0.06 25.97
CA LEU A 273 9.59 0.62 26.71
C LEU A 273 8.98 -0.27 27.79
N ILE A 274 8.73 -1.55 27.50
CA ILE A 274 8.24 -2.51 28.49
C ILE A 274 9.27 -2.71 29.61
N ALA A 275 10.54 -2.93 29.26
CA ALA A 275 11.62 -3.07 30.24
C ALA A 275 11.77 -1.82 31.11
N TYR A 276 11.69 -0.64 30.50
CA TYR A 276 11.75 0.64 31.20
C TYR A 276 10.56 0.86 32.13
N ALA A 277 9.34 0.53 31.70
CA ALA A 277 8.14 0.60 32.53
C ALA A 277 8.22 -0.37 33.73
N ALA A 278 8.73 -1.59 33.52
CA ALA A 278 8.95 -2.56 34.60
C ALA A 278 9.98 -2.06 35.62
N MET A 279 11.07 -1.42 35.15
CA MET A 279 12.06 -0.77 36.01
C MET A 279 11.43 0.34 36.85
N LEU A 280 10.61 1.21 36.25
CA LEU A 280 9.91 2.29 36.98
C LEU A 280 8.95 1.73 38.04
N LEU A 281 8.23 0.64 37.74
CA LEU A 281 7.37 -0.04 38.72
C LEU A 281 8.16 -0.59 39.90
N LEU A 282 9.32 -1.20 39.65
CA LEU A 282 10.22 -1.68 40.71
C LEU A 282 10.69 -0.53 41.61
N VAL A 283 11.08 0.59 41.02
CA VAL A 283 11.49 1.80 41.77
C VAL A 283 10.34 2.32 42.64
N LEU A 284 9.12 2.40 42.09
CA LEU A 284 7.93 2.81 42.84
C LEU A 284 7.60 1.84 43.98
N LEU A 285 7.72 0.53 43.76
CA LEU A 285 7.53 -0.50 44.78
C LEU A 285 8.49 -0.29 45.96
N VAL A 286 9.77 -0.08 45.67
CA VAL A 286 10.81 0.18 46.69
C VAL A 286 10.51 1.47 47.46
N LEU A 287 10.12 2.55 46.76
CA LEU A 287 9.71 3.81 47.38
C LEU A 287 8.49 3.64 48.30
N ALA A 288 7.47 2.88 47.87
CA ALA A 288 6.29 2.60 48.68
C ALA A 288 6.63 1.80 49.94
N LEU A 289 7.48 0.77 49.82
CA LEU A 289 7.97 -0.01 50.97
C LEU A 289 8.77 0.85 51.95
N ARG A 290 9.62 1.75 51.43
CA ARG A 290 10.40 2.68 52.24
C ARG A 290 9.51 3.73 52.93
N LEU A 291 8.52 4.28 52.24
CA LEU A 291 7.54 5.18 52.83
C LEU A 291 6.81 4.49 53.98
N ARG A 292 6.33 3.26 53.77
CA ARG A 292 5.66 2.47 54.81
C ARG A 292 6.53 2.25 56.04
N HIS A 293 7.81 1.93 55.85
CA HIS A 293 8.77 1.82 56.97
C HIS A 293 8.97 3.16 57.68
N SER A 294 9.09 4.26 56.93
CA SER A 294 9.23 5.59 57.51
C SER A 294 8.01 5.98 58.34
N TYR A 295 6.79 5.74 57.86
CA TYR A 295 5.56 6.01 58.62
C TYR A 295 5.48 5.17 59.89
N ALA A 296 5.81 3.87 59.83
CA ALA A 296 5.85 3.01 61.02
C ALA A 296 6.87 3.50 62.06
N THR A 297 8.02 4.01 61.62
CA THR A 297 9.04 4.56 62.51
C THR A 297 8.59 5.87 63.15
N LEU A 298 7.93 6.75 62.38
CA LEU A 298 7.35 8.00 62.91
C LEU A 298 6.27 7.72 63.96
N GLU A 299 5.40 6.74 63.71
CA GLU A 299 4.32 6.36 64.62
C GLU A 299 4.87 5.82 65.95
N HIS A 300 5.94 5.02 65.90
CA HIS A 300 6.68 4.60 67.08
C HIS A 300 7.28 5.80 67.86
N GLN A 301 7.93 6.75 67.18
CA GLN A 301 8.52 7.93 67.83
C GLN A 301 7.47 8.86 68.46
N VAL A 302 6.31 9.02 67.82
CA VAL A 302 5.19 9.81 68.37
C VAL A 302 4.58 9.10 69.58
N GLY A 303 4.47 7.77 69.56
CA GLY A 303 4.03 6.97 70.70
C GLY A 303 4.98 7.06 71.91
N GLU A 304 6.29 7.01 71.69
CA GLU A 304 7.27 7.19 72.78
C GLU A 304 7.24 8.61 73.36
N ARG A 305 7.14 9.64 72.51
CA ARG A 305 7.06 11.04 72.94
C ARG A 305 5.79 11.32 73.74
N THR A 306 4.65 10.75 73.34
CA THR A 306 3.39 10.91 74.08
C THR A 306 3.43 10.18 75.42
N GLN A 307 4.05 8.99 75.51
CA GLN A 307 4.31 8.34 76.81
C GLN A 307 5.25 9.15 77.70
N GLN A 308 6.32 9.73 77.15
CA GLN A 308 7.24 10.59 77.90
C GLN A 308 6.55 11.86 78.41
N LEU A 309 5.71 12.49 77.59
CA LEU A 309 4.91 13.65 77.99
C LEU A 309 3.88 13.31 79.07
N ALA A 310 3.20 12.16 78.94
CA ALA A 310 2.26 11.70 79.96
C ALA A 310 2.94 11.46 81.31
N LYS A 311 4.13 10.82 81.32
CA LYS A 311 4.93 10.63 82.53
C LYS A 311 5.39 11.97 83.14
N ALA A 312 5.90 12.88 82.33
CA ALA A 312 6.31 14.21 82.80
C ALA A 312 5.14 15.01 83.40
N TYR A 313 3.93 14.85 82.85
CA TYR A 313 2.72 15.49 83.37
C TYR A 313 2.29 14.88 84.71
N ASP A 314 2.37 13.56 84.85
CA ASP A 314 2.08 12.86 86.12
C ASP A 314 3.09 13.22 87.22
N GLU A 315 4.38 13.31 86.89
CA GLU A 315 5.42 13.78 87.81
C GLU A 315 5.19 15.23 88.23
N LEU A 316 4.78 16.11 87.31
CA LEU A 316 4.44 17.50 87.63
C LEU A 316 3.24 17.57 88.58
N LYS A 317 2.22 16.73 88.34
CA LYS A 317 1.04 16.62 89.19
C LYS A 317 1.39 16.10 90.58
N GLN A 318 2.26 15.09 90.68
CA GLN A 318 2.76 14.59 91.97
C GLN A 318 3.57 15.66 92.72
N SER A 319 4.43 16.41 92.01
CA SER A 319 5.18 17.53 92.59
C SER A 319 4.24 18.64 93.10
N GLN A 320 3.18 18.97 92.36
CA GLN A 320 2.16 19.92 92.81
C GLN A 320 1.38 19.41 94.03
N LEU A 321 1.04 18.13 94.09
CA LEU A 321 0.38 17.53 95.25
C LEU A 321 1.29 17.55 96.49
N GLN A 322 2.59 17.29 96.32
CA GLN A 322 3.57 17.42 97.39
C GLN A 322 3.70 18.87 97.85
N MET A 323 3.74 19.84 96.93
CA MET A 323 3.77 21.26 97.30
C MET A 323 2.52 21.69 98.07
N MET A 324 1.33 21.28 97.63
CA MET A 324 0.09 21.55 98.37
C MET A 324 0.05 20.88 99.74
N GLN A 325 0.67 19.70 99.89
CA GLN A 325 0.83 19.07 101.21
C GLN A 325 1.83 19.84 102.06
N THR A 326 2.95 20.30 101.51
CA THR A 326 3.91 21.13 102.26
C THR A 326 3.34 22.50 102.64
N GLU A 327 2.52 23.13 101.79
CA GLU A 327 1.78 24.35 102.15
C GLU A 327 0.76 24.08 103.25
N LYS A 328 0.01 22.99 103.17
CA LYS A 328 -0.91 22.59 104.26
C LYS A 328 -0.18 22.31 105.57
N MET A 329 1.04 21.79 105.53
CA MET A 329 1.86 21.57 106.73
C MET A 329 2.55 22.84 107.24
N ALA A 330 2.83 23.82 106.38
CA ALA A 330 3.36 25.12 106.77
C ALA A 330 2.27 26.09 107.30
N SER A 331 1.00 25.79 107.05
CA SER A 331 -0.18 26.56 107.44
C SER A 331 -0.80 26.13 108.78
N LEU A 332 -0.22 25.16 109.48
CA LEU A 332 -0.65 24.67 110.80
C LEU A 332 0.29 25.17 111.89
#